data_AF-A0AAF3FGC1-F1
#
_entry.id   AF-A0AAF3FGC1-F1
#
_cell.length_a   1.000
_cell.length_b   1.000
_cell.length_c   1.000
_cell.angle_alpha   90.00
_cell.angle_beta   90.00
_cell.angle_gamma   90.00
#
_symmetry.space_group_name_H-M   'P 1'
#
loop_
_entity.id
_entity.type
_entity.pdbx_description
1 polymer ?
#
loop_
_entity_poly.entity_id
_entity_poly.type
_entity_poly.pdbx_seq_one_letter_code
_entity_poly.pdbx_strand_id
1 'polypeptide(L)'
;MPDTNVFLFYPNLIGYARIVLAIWAFWVMNHAPLQAVFLYGLSAALDAFDGWAARTYNQSSRFGAMLDQLTDRCALLAINMSLCVFYPSSAFWFQMSAVIDIASHWLHLHATDLTRKASHKQSSNPILHLYYTDRLFLGFMCGANEAFYMLMYLRAWYPGPSILGVHLMSIFCVLAFPFAFVKAGISLIHLATAAQTVVDHDVATILGQSQVKSN
;
A
#
# COMPACT_ATOMS: atom_id res chain seq x y z
N MET A 1 17.37 0.26 32.12
CA MET A 1 16.44 -0.67 31.45
C MET A 1 17.23 -1.23 30.28
N PRO A 2 17.28 -2.55 30.02
CA PRO A 2 18.00 -3.03 28.83
C PRO A 2 17.44 -2.26 27.62
N ASP A 3 18.32 -1.62 26.86
CA ASP A 3 17.93 -0.72 25.78
C ASP A 3 17.05 -1.48 24.79
N THR A 4 15.76 -1.17 24.80
CA THR A 4 14.78 -1.82 23.93
C THR A 4 15.09 -1.44 22.49
N ASN A 5 15.84 -2.29 21.79
CA ASN A 5 16.24 -2.04 20.41
C ASN A 5 15.05 -2.28 19.47
N VAL A 6 14.41 -1.19 19.05
CA VAL A 6 13.24 -1.21 18.16
C VAL A 6 13.56 -1.92 16.83
N PHE A 7 14.80 -1.84 16.31
CA PHE A 7 15.18 -2.52 15.08
C PHE A 7 15.03 -4.05 15.17
N LEU A 8 15.15 -4.62 16.37
CA LEU A 8 15.08 -6.06 16.61
C LEU A 8 13.70 -6.55 17.07
N PHE A 9 12.67 -5.70 16.99
CA PHE A 9 11.30 -6.15 17.24
C PHE A 9 10.89 -7.22 16.25
N TYR A 10 10.18 -8.25 16.73
CA TYR A 10 9.68 -9.34 15.90
C TYR A 10 8.93 -8.87 14.65
N PRO A 11 8.00 -7.88 14.70
CA PRO A 11 7.39 -7.35 13.48
C PRO A 11 8.40 -6.73 12.50
N ASN A 12 9.46 -6.08 12.98
CA ASN A 12 10.47 -5.45 12.11
C ASN A 12 11.37 -6.49 11.45
N LEU A 13 11.69 -7.59 12.15
CA LEU A 13 12.41 -8.73 11.57
C LEU A 13 11.60 -9.38 10.45
N ILE A 14 10.28 -9.52 10.62
CA ILE A 14 9.37 -9.97 9.56
C ILE A 14 9.36 -8.97 8.39
N GLY A 15 9.31 -7.66 8.68
CA GLY A 15 9.43 -6.60 7.69
C GLY A 15 10.72 -6.67 6.86
N TYR A 16 11.87 -6.94 7.49
CA TYR A 16 13.12 -7.15 6.76
C TYR A 16 13.08 -8.40 5.87
N ALA A 17 12.45 -9.49 6.35
CA ALA A 17 12.24 -10.68 5.53
C ALA A 17 11.38 -10.37 4.30
N ARG A 18 10.30 -9.57 4.45
CA ARG A 18 9.46 -9.08 3.34
C ARG A 18 10.29 -8.33 2.31
N ILE A 19 11.15 -7.40 2.75
CA ILE A 19 12.03 -6.63 1.85
C ILE A 19 12.94 -7.57 1.04
N VAL A 20 13.57 -8.55 1.69
CA VAL A 20 14.44 -9.52 1.00
C VAL A 20 13.65 -10.35 -0.02
N LEU A 21 12.46 -10.84 0.35
CA LEU A 21 11.58 -11.59 -0.54
C LEU A 21 11.13 -10.74 -1.74
N ALA A 22 10.78 -9.47 -1.50
CA ALA A 22 10.36 -8.54 -2.54
C ALA A 22 11.50 -8.24 -3.52
N ILE A 23 12.71 -7.95 -3.03
CA ILE A 23 13.90 -7.74 -3.88
C ILE A 23 14.17 -8.98 -4.73
N TRP A 24 14.08 -10.17 -4.13
CA TRP A 24 14.26 -11.41 -4.88
C TRP A 24 13.17 -11.58 -5.94
N ALA A 25 11.90 -11.29 -5.61
CA ALA A 25 10.81 -11.30 -6.57
C ALA A 25 11.11 -10.36 -7.76
N PHE A 26 11.55 -9.13 -7.51
CA PHE A 26 11.85 -8.14 -8.56
C PHE A 26 12.97 -8.60 -9.48
N TRP A 27 14.01 -9.24 -8.93
CA TRP A 27 15.11 -9.76 -9.73
C TRP A 27 14.63 -10.83 -10.72
N VAL A 28 13.76 -11.74 -10.27
CA VAL A 28 13.30 -12.87 -11.09
C VAL A 28 12.09 -12.57 -11.97
N MET A 29 11.47 -11.39 -11.84
CA MET A 29 10.28 -10.97 -12.59
C MET A 29 10.43 -11.04 -14.13
N ASN A 30 11.65 -11.00 -14.65
CA ASN A 30 11.89 -11.02 -16.10
C ASN A 30 12.25 -12.40 -16.66
N HIS A 31 12.47 -13.42 -15.83
CA HIS A 31 12.94 -14.72 -16.30
C HIS A 31 12.35 -15.94 -15.60
N ALA A 32 11.78 -15.80 -14.39
CA ALA A 32 11.13 -16.90 -13.67
C ALA A 32 9.78 -16.42 -13.08
N PRO A 33 8.73 -16.30 -13.91
CA PRO A 33 7.47 -15.65 -13.52
C PRO A 33 6.72 -16.34 -12.38
N LEU A 34 6.72 -17.68 -12.33
CA LEU A 34 6.08 -18.41 -11.24
C LEU A 34 6.80 -18.18 -9.90
N GLN A 35 8.14 -18.12 -9.93
CA GLN A 35 8.95 -17.82 -8.75
C GLN A 35 8.71 -16.37 -8.30
N ALA A 36 8.64 -15.41 -9.23
CA ALA A 36 8.36 -14.01 -8.93
C ALA A 36 7.02 -13.86 -8.19
N VAL A 37 5.95 -14.47 -8.71
CA VAL A 37 4.61 -14.39 -8.11
C VAL A 37 4.57 -15.07 -6.74
N PHE A 38 5.23 -16.22 -6.58
CA PHE A 38 5.32 -16.89 -5.28
C PHE A 38 6.05 -16.02 -4.25
N LEU A 39 7.22 -15.49 -4.57
CA LEU A 39 8.01 -14.65 -3.67
C LEU A 39 7.29 -13.34 -3.33
N TYR A 40 6.70 -12.69 -4.35
CA TYR A 40 5.91 -11.47 -4.17
C TYR A 40 4.68 -11.73 -3.30
N GLY A 41 3.91 -12.78 -3.62
CA GLY A 41 2.72 -13.17 -2.87
C GLY A 41 3.04 -13.56 -1.42
N LEU A 42 4.16 -14.24 -1.19
CA LEU A 42 4.65 -14.56 0.16
C LEU A 42 5.03 -13.30 0.94
N SER A 43 5.74 -12.35 0.30
CA SER A 43 6.06 -11.05 0.90
C SER A 43 4.80 -10.27 1.27
N ALA A 44 3.80 -10.24 0.39
CA ALA A 44 2.52 -9.58 0.64
C ALA A 44 1.71 -10.30 1.74
N ALA A 45 1.76 -11.62 1.82
CA ALA A 45 1.07 -12.37 2.88
C ALA A 45 1.69 -12.13 4.27
N LEU A 46 3.01 -11.95 4.35
CA LEU A 46 3.73 -11.69 5.61
C LEU A 46 3.40 -10.33 6.25
N ASP A 47 2.83 -9.40 5.48
CA ASP A 47 2.29 -8.12 5.98
C ASP A 47 1.29 -8.30 7.13
N ALA A 48 0.31 -9.19 6.94
CA ALA A 48 -0.68 -9.46 7.97
C ALA A 48 -0.03 -10.04 9.25
N PHE A 49 1.08 -10.78 9.10
CA PHE A 49 1.79 -11.42 10.20
C PHE A 49 2.64 -10.45 11.02
N ASP A 50 3.30 -9.45 10.41
CA ASP A 50 4.01 -8.44 11.20
C ASP A 50 3.04 -7.56 12.01
N GLY A 51 1.91 -7.17 11.43
CA GLY A 51 0.88 -6.41 12.14
C GLY A 51 0.30 -7.24 13.30
N TRP A 52 0.08 -8.54 13.08
CA TRP A 52 -0.35 -9.47 14.12
C TRP A 52 0.70 -9.60 15.23
N ALA A 53 1.98 -9.74 14.88
CA ALA A 53 3.09 -9.83 15.85
C ALA A 53 3.24 -8.54 16.66
N ALA A 54 3.15 -7.37 16.02
CA ALA A 54 3.24 -6.06 16.67
C ALA A 54 2.15 -5.89 17.75
N ARG A 55 0.93 -6.38 17.49
CA ARG A 55 -0.19 -6.33 18.44
C ARG A 55 -0.07 -7.38 19.54
N THR A 56 0.31 -8.60 19.19
CA THR A 56 0.39 -9.73 20.13
C THR A 56 1.52 -9.56 21.14
N TYR A 57 2.69 -9.10 20.68
CA TYR A 57 3.87 -8.88 21.54
C TYR A 57 3.97 -7.46 22.11
N ASN A 58 2.95 -6.61 21.88
CA ASN A 58 2.96 -5.19 22.28
C ASN A 58 4.22 -4.43 21.80
N GLN A 59 4.67 -4.74 20.58
CA GLN A 59 5.86 -4.19 19.92
C GLN A 59 5.49 -3.23 18.77
N SER A 60 4.37 -2.52 18.91
CA SER A 60 3.95 -1.51 17.93
C SER A 60 4.88 -0.29 18.02
N SER A 61 5.48 0.10 16.90
CA SER A 61 6.43 1.22 16.84
C SER A 61 6.20 2.08 15.60
N ARG A 62 6.57 3.37 15.68
CA ARG A 62 6.47 4.27 14.52
C ARG A 62 7.37 3.82 13.37
N PHE A 63 8.59 3.39 13.69
CA PHE A 63 9.53 2.84 12.71
C PHE A 63 8.93 1.64 11.97
N GLY A 64 8.37 0.66 12.70
CA GLY A 64 7.75 -0.52 12.08
C GLY A 64 6.58 -0.17 11.17
N ALA A 65 5.70 0.74 11.60
CA ALA A 65 4.58 1.21 10.77
C ALA A 65 5.03 1.93 9.50
N MET A 66 6.13 2.70 9.54
CA MET A 66 6.70 3.35 8.36
C MET A 66 7.38 2.35 7.42
N LEU A 67 8.12 1.39 7.99
CA LEU A 67 8.81 0.33 7.25
C LEU A 67 7.81 -0.53 6.47
N ASP A 68 6.72 -0.90 7.13
CA ASP A 68 5.60 -1.63 6.56
C ASP A 68 5.00 -0.92 5.33
N GLN A 69 4.52 0.31 5.53
CA GLN A 69 3.92 1.11 4.45
C GLN A 69 4.88 1.31 3.27
N LEU A 70 6.16 1.58 3.54
CA LEU A 70 7.17 1.78 2.50
C LEU A 70 7.40 0.49 1.69
N THR A 71 7.47 -0.65 2.36
CA THR A 71 7.69 -1.95 1.72
C THR A 71 6.57 -2.28 0.74
N ASP A 72 5.31 -2.06 1.12
CA ASP A 72 4.16 -2.22 0.22
C ASP A 72 4.23 -1.31 -1.00
N ARG A 73 4.55 -0.02 -0.79
CA ARG A 73 4.60 0.95 -1.87
C ARG A 73 5.70 0.61 -2.88
N CYS A 74 6.86 0.18 -2.40
CA CYS A 74 7.95 -0.29 -3.25
C CYS A 74 7.57 -1.56 -4.02
N ALA A 75 6.87 -2.51 -3.39
CA ALA A 75 6.39 -3.72 -4.05
C ALA A 75 5.40 -3.40 -5.17
N LEU A 76 4.37 -2.61 -4.88
CA LEU A 76 3.38 -2.20 -5.88
C LEU A 76 4.04 -1.43 -7.04
N LEU A 77 4.99 -0.54 -6.74
CA LEU A 77 5.74 0.20 -7.76
C LEU A 77 6.51 -0.75 -8.68
N ALA A 78 7.24 -1.71 -8.13
CA ALA A 78 8.08 -2.63 -8.90
C ALA A 78 7.26 -3.52 -9.84
N ILE A 79 6.12 -4.05 -9.38
CA ILE A 79 5.23 -4.83 -10.26
C ILE A 79 4.60 -3.93 -11.35
N ASN A 80 4.22 -2.69 -11.03
CA ASN A 80 3.72 -1.74 -12.03
C ASN A 80 4.79 -1.39 -13.07
N MET A 81 6.06 -1.24 -12.68
CA MET A 81 7.16 -1.02 -13.62
C MET A 81 7.30 -2.19 -14.62
N SER A 82 7.20 -3.43 -14.14
CA SER A 82 7.20 -4.61 -15.01
C SER A 82 5.99 -4.63 -15.95
N LEU A 83 4.81 -4.24 -15.46
CA LEU A 83 3.60 -4.15 -16.26
C LEU A 83 3.67 -3.05 -17.34
N CYS A 84 4.34 -1.93 -17.08
CA CYS A 84 4.61 -0.92 -18.10
C CYS A 84 5.45 -1.47 -19.26
N VAL A 85 6.37 -2.39 -18.99
CA VAL A 85 7.18 -3.07 -20.02
C VAL A 85 6.33 -4.05 -20.82
N PHE A 86 5.48 -4.85 -20.15
CA PHE A 86 4.63 -5.85 -20.82
C PHE A 86 3.44 -5.25 -21.56
N TYR A 87 2.92 -4.11 -21.11
CA TYR A 87 1.74 -3.45 -21.67
C TYR A 87 2.00 -1.96 -21.96
N PRO A 88 2.85 -1.62 -22.95
CA PRO A 88 3.25 -0.23 -23.21
C PRO A 88 2.07 0.70 -23.51
N SER A 89 1.04 0.21 -24.21
CA SER A 89 -0.18 0.99 -24.52
C SER A 89 -0.98 1.40 -23.29
N SER A 90 -0.84 0.70 -22.17
CA SER A 90 -1.53 0.97 -20.91
C SER A 90 -0.60 1.54 -19.84
N ALA A 91 0.66 1.81 -20.16
CA ALA A 91 1.69 2.24 -19.21
C ALA A 91 1.29 3.49 -18.41
N PHE A 92 0.61 4.45 -19.05
CA PHE A 92 0.09 5.64 -18.38
C PHE A 92 -0.80 5.30 -17.18
N TRP A 93 -1.67 4.29 -17.30
CA TRP A 93 -2.60 3.93 -16.22
C TRP A 93 -1.89 3.26 -15.04
N PHE A 94 -0.89 2.41 -15.31
CA PHE A 94 -0.04 1.83 -14.27
C PHE A 94 0.78 2.91 -13.55
N GLN A 95 1.32 3.88 -14.29
CA GLN A 95 2.02 5.02 -13.72
C GLN A 95 1.10 5.85 -12.82
N MET A 96 -0.11 6.20 -13.29
CA MET A 96 -1.07 6.96 -12.48
C MET A 96 -1.46 6.20 -11.22
N SER A 97 -1.69 4.88 -11.33
CA SER A 97 -2.00 4.05 -10.19
C SER A 97 -0.89 4.05 -9.13
N ALA A 98 0.36 3.86 -9.54
CA ALA A 98 1.51 3.89 -8.63
C ALA A 98 1.73 5.29 -8.01
N VAL A 99 1.59 6.35 -8.81
CA VAL A 99 1.76 7.74 -8.33
C VAL A 99 0.70 8.11 -7.30
N ILE A 100 -0.58 7.82 -7.58
CA ILE A 100 -1.68 8.09 -6.66
C ILE A 100 -1.49 7.33 -5.35
N ASP A 101 -1.11 6.06 -5.44
CA ASP A 101 -0.89 5.21 -4.27
C ASP A 101 0.25 5.72 -3.40
N ILE A 102 1.41 6.06 -3.97
CA ILE A 102 2.55 6.61 -3.24
C ILE A 102 2.21 7.98 -2.65
N ALA A 103 1.67 8.90 -3.44
CA ALA A 103 1.40 10.28 -3.01
C ALA A 103 0.38 10.32 -1.87
N SER A 104 -0.71 9.54 -1.97
CA SER A 104 -1.76 9.49 -0.95
C SER A 104 -1.25 8.97 0.40
N HIS A 105 -0.48 7.87 0.39
CA HIS A 105 0.06 7.29 1.62
C HIS A 105 1.17 8.16 2.21
N TRP A 106 2.04 8.73 1.38
CA TRP A 106 3.10 9.62 1.84
C TRP A 106 2.54 10.84 2.57
N LEU A 107 1.59 11.56 1.96
CA LEU A 107 1.00 12.74 2.57
C LEU A 107 0.22 12.39 3.84
N HIS A 108 -0.49 11.27 3.83
CA HIS A 108 -1.22 10.80 5.00
C HIS A 108 -0.31 10.45 6.17
N LEU A 109 0.82 9.77 5.91
CA LEU A 109 1.79 9.42 6.92
C LEU A 109 2.31 10.69 7.63
N HIS A 110 2.65 11.73 6.85
CA HIS A 110 3.09 13.03 7.39
C HIS A 110 1.97 13.79 8.12
N ALA A 111 0.76 13.80 7.57
CA ALA A 111 -0.40 14.44 8.24
C ALA A 111 -0.67 13.81 9.62
N THR A 112 -0.52 12.48 9.72
CA THR A 112 -0.67 11.76 10.99
C THR A 112 0.44 12.13 11.99
N ASP A 113 1.69 12.26 11.52
CA ASP A 113 2.83 12.66 12.37
C ASP A 113 2.69 14.09 12.88
N LEU A 114 2.35 15.03 11.99
CA LEU A 114 2.21 16.45 12.31
C LEU A 114 1.14 16.68 13.37
N THR A 115 -0.02 16.03 13.23
CA THR A 115 -1.14 16.24 14.15
C THR A 115 -0.99 15.51 15.48
N ARG A 116 0.00 14.60 15.63
CA ARG A 116 0.18 13.69 16.78
C ARG A 116 -1.09 12.93 17.20
N LYS A 117 -2.14 12.96 16.37
CA LYS A 117 -3.38 12.25 16.63
C LYS A 117 -3.08 10.77 16.44
N ALA A 118 -3.17 10.00 17.52
CA ALA A 118 -3.03 8.56 17.47
C ALA A 118 -4.03 7.99 16.46
N SER A 119 -3.54 7.54 15.30
CA SER A 119 -4.25 6.71 14.31
C SER A 119 -5.71 7.11 14.03
N HIS A 120 -5.94 8.15 13.22
CA HIS A 120 -7.01 8.34 12.21
C HIS A 120 -8.41 7.66 12.29
N LYS A 121 -8.93 7.22 13.44
CA LYS A 121 -10.29 6.66 13.56
C LYS A 121 -11.43 7.69 13.40
N GLN A 122 -11.15 8.91 12.93
CA GLN A 122 -12.14 9.95 12.70
C GLN A 122 -11.79 10.76 11.43
N SER A 123 -11.88 10.14 10.26
CA SER A 123 -12.13 10.90 9.03
C SER A 123 -13.61 11.27 8.99
N SER A 124 -13.95 12.54 8.75
CA SER A 124 -15.35 13.01 8.61
C SER A 124 -16.05 12.43 7.36
N ASN A 125 -15.30 11.81 6.45
CA ASN A 125 -15.84 11.21 5.23
C ASN A 125 -16.35 9.77 5.49
N PRO A 126 -17.64 9.47 5.21
CA PRO A 126 -18.25 8.17 5.50
C PRO A 126 -17.61 7.00 4.72
N ILE A 127 -17.06 7.25 3.53
CA ILE A 127 -16.42 6.21 2.70
C ILE A 127 -15.10 5.78 3.35
N LEU A 128 -14.28 6.75 3.79
CA LEU A 128 -13.05 6.48 4.52
C LEU A 128 -13.33 5.84 5.87
N HIS A 129 -14.40 6.26 6.55
CA HIS A 129 -14.81 5.63 7.80
C HIS A 129 -15.15 4.15 7.61
N LEU A 130 -15.94 3.78 6.59
CA LEU A 130 -16.22 2.38 6.27
C LEU A 130 -14.95 1.60 5.94
N TYR A 131 -14.07 2.20 5.11
CA TYR A 131 -12.80 1.59 4.70
C TYR A 131 -11.86 1.27 5.87
N TYR A 132 -11.79 2.15 6.88
CA TYR A 132 -10.91 1.97 8.05
C TYR A 132 -11.58 1.30 9.26
N THR A 133 -12.91 1.22 9.31
CA THR A 133 -13.63 0.62 10.44
C THR A 133 -13.66 -0.90 10.36
N ASP A 134 -13.82 -1.46 9.15
CA ASP A 134 -13.84 -2.90 8.94
C ASP A 134 -12.48 -3.41 8.46
N ARG A 135 -11.75 -4.08 9.36
CA ARG A 135 -10.44 -4.68 9.07
C ARG A 135 -10.49 -5.76 8.00
N LEU A 136 -11.60 -6.51 7.90
CA LEU A 136 -11.76 -7.54 6.88
C LEU A 136 -11.97 -6.90 5.52
N PHE A 137 -12.77 -5.84 5.46
CA PHE A 137 -12.96 -5.07 4.23
C PHE A 137 -11.66 -4.42 3.75
N LEU A 138 -10.88 -3.82 4.66
CA LEU A 138 -9.56 -3.26 4.36
C LEU A 138 -8.61 -4.32 3.80
N GLY A 139 -8.45 -5.44 4.51
CA GLY A 139 -7.57 -6.53 4.11
C GLY A 139 -7.99 -7.14 2.77
N PHE A 140 -9.29 -7.32 2.55
CA PHE A 140 -9.83 -7.78 1.26
C PHE A 140 -9.52 -6.81 0.13
N MET A 141 -9.77 -5.51 0.31
CA MET A 141 -9.51 -4.51 -0.73
C MET A 141 -8.02 -4.40 -1.09
N CYS A 142 -7.13 -4.42 -0.09
CA CYS A 142 -5.68 -4.44 -0.33
C CYS A 142 -5.25 -5.73 -1.04
N GLY A 143 -5.70 -6.88 -0.55
CA GLY A 143 -5.39 -8.18 -1.16
C GLY A 143 -5.92 -8.31 -2.59
N ALA A 144 -7.14 -7.84 -2.86
CA ALA A 144 -7.74 -7.84 -4.19
C ALA A 144 -7.00 -6.90 -5.16
N ASN A 145 -6.56 -5.73 -4.66
CA ASN A 145 -5.72 -4.82 -5.43
C ASN A 145 -4.39 -5.47 -5.82
N GLU A 146 -3.66 -6.05 -4.85
CA GLU A 146 -2.41 -6.78 -5.14
C GLU A 146 -2.62 -7.96 -6.09
N ALA A 147 -3.70 -8.71 -5.89
CA ALA A 147 -4.08 -9.81 -6.77
C ALA A 147 -4.32 -9.34 -8.22
N PHE A 148 -4.92 -8.18 -8.44
CA PHE A 148 -5.10 -7.64 -9.78
C PHE A 148 -3.76 -7.43 -10.52
N TYR A 149 -2.76 -6.81 -9.89
CA TYR A 149 -1.45 -6.62 -10.53
C TYR A 149 -0.70 -7.94 -10.73
N MET A 150 -0.78 -8.85 -9.76
CA MET A 150 -0.21 -10.21 -9.92
C MET A 150 -0.87 -10.99 -11.05
N LEU A 151 -2.19 -10.89 -11.21
CA LEU A 151 -2.93 -11.52 -12.31
C LEU A 151 -2.55 -10.92 -13.66
N MET A 152 -2.43 -9.59 -13.75
CA MET A 152 -1.93 -8.90 -14.95
C MET A 152 -0.50 -9.33 -15.29
N TYR A 153 0.35 -9.50 -14.29
CA TYR A 153 1.72 -9.98 -14.47
C TYR A 153 1.72 -11.42 -14.98
N LEU A 154 0.96 -12.32 -14.35
CA LEU A 154 0.82 -13.71 -14.79
C LEU A 154 0.23 -13.81 -16.20
N ARG A 155 -0.75 -12.98 -16.54
CA ARG A 155 -1.37 -12.93 -17.87
C ARG A 155 -0.34 -12.65 -18.97
N ALA A 156 0.66 -11.82 -18.70
CA ALA A 156 1.71 -11.49 -19.67
C ALA A 156 2.55 -12.73 -20.06
N TRP A 157 2.75 -13.66 -19.13
CA TRP A 157 3.53 -14.88 -19.35
C TRP A 157 2.67 -16.09 -19.71
N TYR A 158 1.54 -16.25 -19.03
CA TYR A 158 0.65 -17.41 -19.08
C TYR A 158 -0.80 -16.94 -19.24
N PRO A 159 -1.23 -16.58 -20.46
CA PRO A 159 -2.61 -16.17 -20.71
C PRO A 159 -3.62 -17.31 -20.43
N GLY A 160 -3.18 -18.57 -20.51
CA GLY A 160 -4.01 -19.74 -20.25
C GLY A 160 -4.92 -20.12 -21.43
N PRO A 161 -5.74 -21.17 -21.27
CA PRO A 161 -6.61 -21.66 -22.33
C PRO A 161 -7.64 -20.59 -22.73
N SER A 162 -7.96 -20.54 -24.03
CA SER A 162 -8.99 -19.66 -24.57
C SER A 162 -10.36 -20.31 -24.45
N ILE A 163 -11.28 -19.67 -23.73
CA ILE A 163 -12.70 -20.04 -23.67
C ILE A 163 -13.44 -19.00 -24.51
N LEU A 164 -14.12 -19.43 -25.58
CA LEU A 164 -14.87 -18.53 -26.48
C LEU A 164 -14.02 -17.38 -27.06
N GLY A 165 -12.74 -17.65 -27.36
CA GLY A 165 -11.81 -16.64 -27.90
C GLY A 165 -11.22 -15.68 -26.87
N VAL A 166 -11.57 -15.81 -25.58
CA VAL A 166 -11.00 -15.03 -24.49
C VAL A 166 -10.10 -15.92 -23.62
N HIS A 167 -8.87 -15.48 -23.39
CA HIS A 167 -7.94 -16.16 -22.50
C HIS A 167 -8.43 -16.14 -21.04
N LEU A 168 -8.40 -17.29 -20.37
CA LEU A 168 -8.87 -17.44 -18.99
C LEU A 168 -8.28 -16.39 -18.03
N MET A 169 -6.98 -16.10 -18.12
CA MET A 169 -6.34 -15.12 -17.24
C MET A 169 -6.87 -13.70 -17.47
N SER A 170 -7.32 -13.37 -18.68
CA SER A 170 -7.95 -12.08 -18.97
C SER A 170 -9.29 -11.93 -18.24
N ILE A 171 -10.05 -13.03 -18.09
CA ILE A 171 -11.32 -13.02 -17.34
C ILE A 171 -11.03 -12.68 -15.89
N PHE A 172 -10.04 -13.32 -15.26
CA PHE A 172 -9.65 -13.01 -13.88
C PHE A 172 -9.17 -11.57 -13.71
N CYS A 173 -8.38 -11.03 -14.65
CA CYS A 173 -7.99 -9.62 -14.64
C CYS A 173 -9.20 -8.69 -14.68
N VAL A 174 -10.18 -8.96 -15.56
CA VAL A 174 -11.41 -8.14 -15.68
C VAL A 174 -12.25 -8.22 -14.41
N LEU A 175 -12.35 -9.40 -13.78
CA LEU A 175 -13.06 -9.55 -12.50
C LEU A 175 -12.35 -8.82 -11.35
N ALA A 176 -11.02 -8.77 -11.37
CA ALA A 176 -10.24 -8.11 -10.33
C ALA A 176 -10.11 -6.59 -10.53
N PHE A 177 -10.26 -6.09 -11.76
CA PHE A 177 -10.10 -4.67 -12.12
C PHE A 177 -10.98 -3.70 -11.30
N PRO A 178 -12.28 -3.97 -11.05
CA PRO A 178 -13.11 -3.09 -10.23
C PRO A 178 -12.52 -2.80 -8.85
N PHE A 179 -11.86 -3.78 -8.22
CA PHE A 179 -11.24 -3.59 -6.90
C PHE A 179 -10.04 -2.66 -6.98
N ALA A 180 -9.17 -2.82 -7.99
CA ALA A 180 -8.05 -1.91 -8.21
C ALA A 180 -8.53 -0.49 -8.52
N PHE A 181 -9.57 -0.35 -9.34
CA PHE A 181 -10.16 0.94 -9.68
C PHE A 181 -10.75 1.65 -8.45
N VAL A 182 -11.55 0.93 -7.65
CA VAL A 182 -12.12 1.47 -6.41
C VAL A 182 -11.01 1.84 -5.43
N LYS A 183 -9.96 1.02 -5.27
CA LYS A 183 -8.82 1.32 -4.40
C LYS A 183 -8.08 2.57 -4.85
N ALA A 184 -7.86 2.77 -6.14
CA ALA A 184 -7.27 4.00 -6.67
C ALA A 184 -8.15 5.24 -6.36
N GLY A 185 -9.48 5.11 -6.49
CA GLY A 185 -10.43 6.16 -6.11
C GLY A 185 -10.37 6.49 -4.61
N ILE A 186 -10.34 5.48 -3.74
CA ILE A 186 -10.18 5.66 -2.29
C ILE A 186 -8.85 6.38 -1.98
N SER A 187 -7.77 6.01 -2.67
CA SER A 187 -6.45 6.64 -2.50
C SER A 187 -6.47 8.14 -2.85
N LEU A 188 -7.24 8.55 -3.87
CA LEU A 188 -7.43 9.97 -4.18
C LEU A 188 -8.18 10.73 -3.08
N ILE A 189 -9.25 10.14 -2.55
CA ILE A 189 -10.00 10.73 -1.42
C ILE A 189 -9.09 10.84 -0.19
N HIS A 190 -8.26 9.82 0.03
CA HIS A 190 -7.28 9.76 1.10
C HIS A 190 -6.23 10.87 0.98
N LEU A 191 -5.73 11.12 -0.24
CA LEU A 191 -4.81 12.22 -0.55
C LEU A 191 -5.44 13.59 -0.25
N ALA A 192 -6.67 13.83 -0.73
CA ALA A 192 -7.37 15.09 -0.51
C ALA A 192 -7.63 15.35 0.99
N THR A 193 -8.02 14.31 1.73
CA THR A 193 -8.27 14.39 3.17
C THR A 193 -6.99 14.67 3.95
N ALA A 194 -5.87 14.04 3.56
CA ALA A 194 -4.57 14.29 4.16
C ALA A 194 -4.10 15.73 3.90
N ALA A 195 -4.27 16.23 2.67
CA ALA A 195 -3.94 17.62 2.31
C ALA A 195 -4.73 18.62 3.16
N GLN A 196 -6.05 18.41 3.32
CA GLN A 196 -6.88 19.26 4.18
C GLN A 196 -6.38 19.27 5.63
N THR A 197 -6.00 18.10 6.14
CA THR A 197 -5.48 17.98 7.52
C THR A 197 -4.20 18.79 7.73
N VAL A 198 -3.31 18.81 6.74
CA VAL A 198 -2.07 19.62 6.80
C VAL A 198 -2.41 21.12 6.73
N VAL A 199 -3.29 21.52 5.81
CA VAL A 199 -3.72 22.92 5.69
C VAL A 199 -4.37 23.43 6.98
N ASP A 200 -5.24 22.63 7.60
CA ASP A 200 -5.89 23.00 8.88
C ASP A 200 -4.86 23.20 10.00
N HIS A 201 -3.83 22.35 10.04
CA HIS A 201 -2.72 22.48 10.98
C HIS A 201 -1.91 23.77 10.75
N ASP A 202 -1.61 24.10 9.50
CA ASP A 202 -0.86 25.31 9.15
C ASP A 202 -1.66 26.57 9.50
N VAL A 203 -2.95 26.61 9.17
CA VAL A 203 -3.84 27.71 9.55
C VAL A 203 -3.87 27.91 11.07
N ALA A 204 -4.01 26.84 11.85
CA ALA A 204 -3.99 26.92 13.31
C ALA A 204 -2.64 27.46 13.84
N THR A 205 -1.53 27.03 13.24
CA THR A 205 -0.19 27.48 13.62
C THR A 205 0.02 28.97 13.32
N ILE A 206 -0.41 29.45 12.15
CA ILE A 206 -0.30 30.86 11.74
C ILE A 206 -1.15 31.76 12.65
N LEU A 207 -2.37 31.35 12.97
CA LEU A 207 -3.25 32.10 13.87
C LEU A 207 -2.69 32.17 15.29
N GLY A 208 -2.14 31.06 15.81
CA GLY A 208 -1.47 31.03 17.11
C GLY A 208 -0.27 31.97 17.18
N GLN A 209 0.57 32.01 16.15
CA GLN A 209 1.72 32.93 16.08
C GLN A 209 1.30 34.41 15.99
N SER A 210 0.18 34.69 15.32
CA SER A 210 -0.34 36.06 15.19
C SER A 210 -0.83 36.60 16.53
N GLN A 211 -1.45 35.77 17.38
CA GLN A 211 -1.87 36.17 18.73
C GLN A 211 -0.70 36.41 19.69
N VAL A 212 0.42 35.69 19.53
CA VAL A 212 1.63 35.91 20.34
C VAL A 212 2.32 37.23 19.96
N LYS A 213 2.26 37.65 18.69
CA LYS A 213 2.86 38.92 18.24
C LYS A 213 2.06 40.17 18.62
N SER A 214 0.78 40.02 18.97
CA SER A 214 -0.10 41.13 19.37
C SER A 214 -0.12 41.42 20.87
N ASN A 215 0.60 40.63 21.67
CA ASN A 215 0.80 40.81 23.12
C ASN A 215 2.25 41.20 23.42
#